data_AF-A0A544TQ35-F1
#
_entry.id   AF-A0A544TQ35-F1
#
_cell.length_a   1.000
_cell.length_b   1.000
_cell.length_c   1.000
_cell.angle_alpha   90.00
_cell.angle_beta   90.00
_cell.angle_gamma   90.00
#
_symmetry.space_group_name_H-M   'P 1'
#
loop_
_entity.id
_entity.type
_entity.pdbx_description
1 polymer ?
#
loop_
_entity_poly.entity_id
_entity_poly.type
_entity_poly.pdbx_seq_one_letter_code
_entity_poly.pdbx_strand_id
1 'polypeptide(L)'
;MKEKGLSISTSFVAALVCIILLKIIDLFHFIKWSPIGYTEQLQTFDTSHTFVKWAILFIVIWCICIVFYYISLVFIKVPISISSLALGIIIATALEWVILDENTFEKTIKHMSIPFMCIIVILVRFMMESAIFHAQDHPLNK
;
A
#
# COMPACT_ATOMS: atom_id res chain seq x y z
N MET A 1 -7.28 -8.31 23.33
CA MET A 1 -8.36 -7.72 22.51
C MET A 1 -8.02 -6.32 21.96
N LYS A 2 -7.30 -5.46 22.71
CA LYS A 2 -6.92 -4.11 22.24
C LYS A 2 -6.04 -4.10 20.98
N GLU A 3 -5.07 -5.01 20.85
CA GLU A 3 -4.16 -5.03 19.69
C GLU A 3 -4.84 -5.34 18.36
N LYS A 4 -5.85 -6.22 18.36
CA LYS A 4 -6.64 -6.51 17.16
C LYS A 4 -7.42 -5.28 16.70
N GLY A 5 -7.96 -4.48 17.63
CA GLY A 5 -8.66 -3.24 17.28
C GLY A 5 -7.72 -2.20 16.67
N LEU A 6 -6.48 -2.14 17.14
CA LEU A 6 -5.48 -1.19 16.64
C LEU A 6 -5.00 -1.55 15.24
N SER A 7 -4.63 -2.81 14.99
CA SER A 7 -4.21 -3.25 13.66
C SER A 7 -5.29 -3.01 12.61
N ILE A 8 -6.56 -3.25 12.97
CA ILE A 8 -7.72 -2.97 12.11
C ILE A 8 -7.84 -1.47 11.82
N SER A 9 -7.78 -0.62 12.86
CA SER A 9 -7.93 0.83 12.71
C SER A 9 -6.79 1.47 11.92
N THR A 10 -5.53 1.15 12.24
CA THR A 10 -4.36 1.65 11.51
C THR A 10 -4.41 1.22 10.05
N SER A 11 -4.73 -0.04 9.77
CA SER A 11 -4.81 -0.55 8.40
C SER A 11 -5.97 0.10 7.62
N PHE A 12 -7.08 0.38 8.29
CA PHE A 12 -8.23 1.07 7.68
C PHE A 12 -7.84 2.49 7.26
N VAL A 13 -7.17 3.24 8.14
CA VAL A 13 -6.67 4.59 7.84
C VAL A 13 -5.65 4.55 6.71
N ALA A 14 -4.70 3.61 6.75
CA ALA A 14 -3.71 3.44 5.69
C ALA A 14 -4.36 3.17 4.32
N ALA A 15 -5.34 2.27 4.27
CA ALA A 15 -6.06 1.95 3.04
C ALA A 15 -6.89 3.13 2.52
N LEU A 16 -7.55 3.87 3.42
CA LEU A 16 -8.34 5.05 3.07
C LEU A 16 -7.44 6.14 2.49
N VAL A 17 -6.33 6.44 3.15
CA VAL A 17 -5.33 7.40 2.66
C VAL A 17 -4.75 6.94 1.33
N CYS A 18 -4.43 5.65 1.18
CA CYS A 18 -3.94 5.08 -0.07
C CYS A 18 -4.92 5.31 -1.22
N ILE A 19 -6.20 4.99 -1.05
CA ILE A 19 -7.22 5.18 -2.08
C ILE A 19 -7.38 6.64 -2.46
N ILE A 20 -7.40 7.55 -1.48
CA ILE A 20 -7.51 8.99 -1.76
C ILE A 20 -6.30 9.46 -2.58
N LEU A 21 -5.08 9.07 -2.18
CA LEU A 21 -3.85 9.46 -2.87
C LEU A 21 -3.77 8.83 -4.26
N LEU A 22 -4.18 7.56 -4.43
CA LEU A 22 -4.29 6.90 -5.74
C LEU A 22 -5.25 7.66 -6.66
N LYS A 23 -6.40 8.10 -6.15
CA LYS A 23 -7.35 8.88 -6.93
C LYS A 23 -6.81 10.25 -7.32
N ILE A 24 -6.02 10.88 -6.45
CA ILE A 24 -5.35 12.14 -6.75
C ILE A 24 -4.32 11.95 -7.87
N ILE A 25 -3.42 10.96 -7.76
CA ILE A 25 -2.38 10.76 -8.79
C ILE A 25 -2.97 10.31 -10.13
N ASP A 26 -4.08 9.58 -10.12
CA ASP A 26 -4.85 9.21 -11.31
C ASP A 26 -5.50 10.45 -11.96
N LEU A 27 -6.14 11.32 -11.16
CA LEU A 27 -6.74 12.57 -11.64
C LEU A 27 -5.72 13.49 -12.33
N PHE A 28 -4.50 13.58 -11.80
CA PHE A 28 -3.42 14.38 -12.37
C PHE A 28 -2.59 13.65 -13.43
N HIS A 29 -2.95 12.42 -13.80
CA HIS A 29 -2.23 11.61 -14.79
C HIS A 29 -0.74 11.41 -14.46
N PHE A 30 -0.41 11.35 -13.17
CA PHE A 30 0.96 11.08 -12.70
C PHE A 30 1.35 9.60 -12.80
N ILE A 31 0.38 8.72 -13.02
CA ILE A 31 0.55 7.29 -13.28
C ILE A 31 0.10 6.98 -14.71
N LYS A 32 0.77 6.04 -15.38
CA LYS A 32 0.44 5.61 -16.74
C LYS A 32 -0.62 4.50 -16.78
N TRP A 33 -0.99 3.97 -15.62
CA TRP A 33 -1.96 2.90 -15.42
C TRP A 33 -3.16 3.42 -14.63
N SER A 34 -4.32 2.76 -14.75
CA SER A 34 -5.51 3.12 -13.98
C SER A 34 -5.65 2.23 -12.73
N PRO A 35 -5.89 2.77 -11.53
CA PRO A 35 -6.07 1.98 -10.31
C PRO A 35 -7.25 1.01 -10.36
N ILE A 36 -8.27 1.31 -11.17
CA ILE A 36 -9.44 0.44 -11.37
C ILE A 36 -9.31 -0.46 -12.60
N GLY A 37 -8.17 -0.45 -13.30
CA GLY A 37 -7.92 -1.27 -14.50
C GLY A 37 -7.94 -2.77 -14.24
N TYR A 38 -7.84 -3.21 -12.98
CA TYR A 38 -7.94 -4.62 -12.59
C TYR A 38 -9.26 -5.27 -13.03
N THR A 39 -10.34 -4.50 -13.22
CA THR A 39 -11.62 -5.06 -13.65
C THR A 39 -11.62 -5.55 -15.08
N GLU A 40 -10.80 -4.94 -15.94
CA GLU A 40 -10.62 -5.33 -17.34
C GLU A 40 -9.78 -6.61 -17.41
N GLN A 41 -8.72 -6.68 -16.60
CA GLN A 41 -7.84 -7.86 -16.51
C GLN A 41 -8.55 -9.10 -15.96
N LEU A 42 -9.40 -8.94 -14.94
CA LEU A 42 -10.10 -10.06 -14.29
C LEU A 42 -11.43 -10.42 -14.96
N GLN A 43 -11.91 -9.66 -15.95
CA GLN A 43 -13.21 -9.83 -16.66
C GLN A 43 -14.47 -9.95 -15.78
N THR A 44 -14.33 -9.86 -14.45
CA THR A 44 -15.38 -10.25 -13.50
C THR A 44 -16.30 -9.07 -13.14
N PHE A 45 -15.92 -7.83 -13.47
CA PHE A 45 -16.62 -6.62 -13.01
C PHE A 45 -16.68 -5.50 -14.06
N ASP A 46 -16.59 -5.83 -15.34
CA ASP A 46 -16.39 -4.83 -16.38
C ASP A 46 -17.57 -3.83 -16.48
N THR A 47 -18.80 -4.33 -16.33
CA THR A 47 -20.06 -3.57 -16.31
C THR A 47 -20.43 -2.94 -14.97
N SER A 48 -19.60 -3.09 -13.93
CA SER A 48 -19.91 -2.53 -12.60
C SER A 48 -19.68 -1.01 -12.55
N HIS A 49 -20.48 -0.30 -11.75
CA HIS A 49 -20.30 1.12 -11.50
C HIS A 49 -18.88 1.42 -10.99
N THR A 50 -18.27 2.51 -11.46
CA THR A 50 -16.92 2.97 -11.07
C THR A 50 -16.74 3.02 -9.55
N PHE A 51 -17.76 3.45 -8.81
CA PHE A 51 -17.73 3.46 -7.35
C PHE A 51 -17.51 2.08 -6.72
N VAL A 52 -18.16 1.04 -7.27
CA VAL A 52 -18.00 -0.35 -6.82
C VAL A 52 -16.57 -0.84 -7.08
N LYS A 53 -15.98 -0.48 -8.22
CA LYS A 53 -14.59 -0.83 -8.56
C LYS A 53 -13.60 -0.26 -7.52
N TRP A 54 -13.81 1.00 -7.10
CA TRP A 54 -13.01 1.62 -6.03
C TRP A 54 -13.26 1.01 -4.65
N ALA A 55 -14.51 0.64 -4.34
CA ALA A 55 -14.85 0.00 -3.07
C ALA A 55 -14.19 -1.38 -2.93
N ILE A 56 -14.17 -2.17 -3.99
CA ILE A 56 -13.48 -3.47 -4.02
C ILE A 56 -11.96 -3.25 -3.86
N LEU A 57 -11.38 -2.30 -4.59
CA LEU A 57 -9.96 -1.95 -4.46
C LEU A 57 -9.62 -1.56 -3.01
N PHE A 58 -10.47 -0.76 -2.37
CA PHE A 58 -10.32 -0.39 -0.96
C PHE A 58 -10.28 -1.62 -0.05
N ILE A 59 -11.20 -2.56 -0.22
CA ILE A 59 -11.24 -3.80 0.59
C ILE A 59 -9.96 -4.61 0.42
N VAL A 60 -9.47 -4.76 -0.82
CA VAL A 60 -8.23 -5.49 -1.12
C VAL A 60 -7.03 -4.80 -0.47
N ILE A 61 -6.87 -3.50 -0.66
CA ILE A 61 -5.77 -2.73 -0.04
C ILE A 61 -5.85 -2.81 1.48
N TRP A 62 -7.05 -2.73 2.06
CA TRP A 62 -7.22 -2.85 3.50
C TRP A 62 -6.76 -4.21 4.04
N CYS A 63 -7.11 -5.31 3.38
CA CYS A 63 -6.61 -6.64 3.73
C CYS A 63 -5.08 -6.71 3.63
N ILE A 64 -4.48 -6.15 2.57
CA ILE A 64 -3.03 -6.09 2.40
C ILE A 64 -2.38 -5.29 3.54
N CYS A 65 -2.95 -4.14 3.92
CA CYS A 65 -2.48 -3.34 5.04
C CYS A 65 -2.55 -4.12 6.37
N ILE A 66 -3.60 -4.92 6.61
CA ILE A 66 -3.67 -5.74 7.82
C ILE A 66 -2.49 -6.73 7.87
N VAL A 67 -2.21 -7.41 6.77
CA VAL A 67 -1.07 -8.35 6.69
C VAL A 67 0.25 -7.59 6.87
N PHE A 68 0.40 -6.45 6.21
CA PHE A 68 1.62 -5.65 6.25
C PHE A 68 1.89 -5.05 7.65
N TYR A 69 0.85 -4.75 8.42
CA TYR A 69 0.97 -4.34 9.82
C TYR A 69 1.70 -5.39 10.66
N TYR A 70 1.34 -6.67 10.52
CA TYR A 70 2.01 -7.76 11.25
C TYR A 70 3.43 -8.02 10.73
N ILE A 71 3.68 -7.88 9.43
CA ILE A 71 5.04 -7.95 8.85
C ILE A 71 5.93 -6.86 9.45
N SER A 72 5.38 -5.66 9.68
CA SER A 72 6.13 -4.52 10.24
C SER A 72 6.72 -4.82 11.62
N LEU A 73 6.08 -5.69 12.42
CA LEU A 73 6.58 -6.09 13.74
C LEU A 73 7.90 -6.87 13.68
N VAL A 74 8.19 -7.53 12.55
CA VAL A 74 9.47 -8.23 12.34
C VAL A 74 10.66 -7.26 12.33
N PHE A 75 10.41 -5.99 11.95
CA PHE A 75 11.43 -4.96 11.83
C PHE A 75 11.65 -4.16 13.11
N ILE A 76 11.10 -4.56 14.26
CA ILE A 76 11.19 -3.82 15.54
C ILE A 76 12.61 -3.52 16.00
N LYS A 77 13.60 -4.32 15.59
CA LYS A 77 15.03 -4.15 15.94
C LYS A 77 15.81 -3.29 14.94
N VAL A 78 15.20 -2.89 13.83
CA VAL A 78 15.85 -2.14 12.75
C VAL A 78 15.38 -0.68 12.82
N PRO A 79 16.26 0.31 12.56
CA PRO A 79 15.85 1.70 12.50
C PRO A 79 14.74 1.92 11.46
N ILE A 80 13.56 2.32 11.93
CA ILE A 80 12.34 2.40 11.13
C ILE A 80 12.55 3.26 9.90
N SER A 81 13.23 4.41 10.04
CA SER A 81 13.56 5.32 8.94
C SER A 81 14.25 4.66 7.75
N ILE A 82 15.17 3.71 7.99
CA ILE A 82 15.94 3.04 6.94
C ILE A 82 15.11 1.89 6.35
N SER A 83 14.52 1.07 7.22
CA SER A 83 13.72 -0.08 6.78
C SER A 83 12.48 0.35 5.99
N SER A 84 11.77 1.39 6.43
CA SER A 84 10.56 1.86 5.74
C SER A 84 10.87 2.46 4.37
N LEU A 85 12.01 3.15 4.25
CA LEU A 85 12.44 3.73 2.97
C LEU A 85 12.82 2.62 1.98
N ALA A 86 13.70 1.71 2.38
CA ALA A 86 14.15 0.61 1.54
C ALA A 86 12.96 -0.27 1.12
N LEU A 87 12.12 -0.65 2.08
CA LEU A 87 11.01 -1.55 1.85
C LEU A 87 9.87 -0.87 1.07
N GLY A 88 9.62 0.42 1.30
CA GLY A 88 8.68 1.20 0.49
C GLY A 88 9.09 1.31 -0.97
N ILE A 89 10.37 1.55 -1.26
CA ILE A 89 10.89 1.59 -2.64
C ILE A 89 10.76 0.21 -3.31
N ILE A 90 11.11 -0.86 -2.59
CA ILE A 90 10.99 -2.24 -3.09
C ILE A 90 9.53 -2.57 -3.42
N ILE A 91 8.61 -2.29 -2.50
CA ILE A 91 7.17 -2.54 -2.72
C ILE A 91 6.64 -1.71 -3.89
N ALA A 92 6.96 -0.42 -3.95
CA ALA A 92 6.47 0.43 -5.03
C ALA A 92 6.95 -0.04 -6.40
N THR A 93 8.23 -0.38 -6.50
CA THR A 93 8.84 -0.92 -7.73
C THR A 93 8.19 -2.26 -8.12
N ALA A 94 7.99 -3.17 -7.16
CA ALA A 94 7.35 -4.45 -7.42
C ALA A 94 5.89 -4.29 -7.86
N LEU A 95 5.13 -3.39 -7.22
CA LEU A 95 3.75 -3.10 -7.60
C LEU A 95 3.67 -2.50 -8.99
N GLU A 96 4.48 -1.48 -9.31
CA GLU A 96 4.47 -0.90 -10.64
C GLU A 96 4.87 -1.91 -11.71
N TRP A 97 5.85 -2.78 -11.44
CA TRP A 97 6.23 -3.81 -12.38
C TRP A 97 5.08 -4.80 -12.68
N VAL A 98 4.38 -5.25 -11.63
CA VAL A 98 3.22 -6.15 -11.78
C VAL A 98 2.06 -5.47 -12.51
N ILE A 99 1.84 -4.17 -12.26
CA ILE A 99 0.70 -3.44 -12.84
C ILE A 99 0.95 -3.06 -14.31
N LEU A 100 2.17 -2.62 -14.64
CA LEU A 100 2.54 -2.22 -16.00
C LEU A 100 2.68 -3.41 -16.96
N ASP A 101 2.80 -4.63 -16.44
CA ASP A 101 3.00 -5.88 -17.20
C ASP A 101 4.10 -5.73 -18.27
N GLU A 102 5.16 -5.00 -17.92
CA GLU A 102 6.25 -4.75 -18.84
C GLU A 102 7.21 -5.95 -18.83
N ASN A 103 7.43 -6.51 -20.03
CA ASN A 103 8.31 -7.66 -20.28
C ASN A 103 9.75 -7.50 -19.76
N THR A 104 10.18 -6.31 -19.32
CA THR A 104 11.57 -6.06 -18.90
C THR A 104 11.64 -4.96 -17.85
N PHE A 105 12.39 -5.22 -16.78
CA PHE A 105 12.63 -4.31 -15.65
C PHE A 105 13.14 -2.93 -16.07
N GLU A 106 13.96 -2.86 -17.13
CA GLU A 106 14.47 -1.58 -17.66
C GLU A 106 13.39 -0.65 -18.19
N LYS A 107 12.33 -1.20 -18.79
CA LYS A 107 11.18 -0.40 -19.22
C LYS A 107 10.43 0.13 -17.99
N THR A 108 10.34 -0.69 -16.95
CA THR A 108 9.56 -0.35 -15.76
C THR A 108 10.18 0.84 -15.04
N ILE A 109 11.52 0.88 -14.95
CA ILE A 109 12.23 2.04 -14.40
C ILE A 109 11.94 3.32 -15.20
N LYS A 110 11.82 3.26 -16.53
CA LYS A 110 11.50 4.43 -17.37
C LYS A 110 10.05 4.90 -17.23
N HIS A 111 9.16 4.02 -16.80
CA HIS A 111 7.73 4.29 -16.64
C HIS A 111 7.30 4.47 -15.17
N MET A 112 8.28 4.39 -14.26
CA MET A 112 8.09 4.45 -12.81
C MET A 112 7.55 5.82 -12.37
N SER A 113 6.48 5.81 -11.58
CA SER A 113 5.86 7.03 -11.07
C SER A 113 6.48 7.42 -9.72
N ILE A 114 7.26 8.51 -9.73
CA ILE A 114 7.84 9.07 -8.49
C ILE A 114 6.75 9.43 -7.47
N PRO A 115 5.63 10.09 -7.84
CA PRO A 115 4.53 10.34 -6.91
C PRO A 115 3.96 9.08 -6.27
N PHE A 116 3.80 8.00 -7.05
CA PHE A 116 3.33 6.71 -6.53
C PHE A 116 4.33 6.12 -5.52
N MET A 117 5.63 6.12 -5.85
CA MET A 117 6.67 5.66 -4.92
C MET A 117 6.64 6.42 -3.59
N CYS A 118 6.50 7.74 -3.64
CA CYS A 118 6.39 8.57 -2.43
C CYS A 118 5.19 8.17 -1.58
N ILE A 119 4.03 7.92 -2.19
CA ILE A 119 2.82 7.47 -1.50
C ILE A 119 3.08 6.15 -0.76
N ILE A 120 3.65 5.16 -1.46
CA ILE A 120 3.95 3.85 -0.87
C ILE A 120 4.96 3.98 0.28
N VAL A 121 6.03 4.76 0.12
CA VAL A 121 7.03 4.98 1.18
C VAL A 121 6.40 5.63 2.42
N ILE A 122 5.54 6.64 2.23
CA ILE A 122 4.84 7.31 3.33
C ILE A 122 3.90 6.34 4.04
N LEU A 123 3.14 5.54 3.29
CA LEU A 123 2.21 4.55 3.85
C LEU A 123 2.96 3.46 4.63
N VAL A 124 4.03 2.92 4.06
CA VAL A 124 4.89 1.93 4.72
C VAL A 124 5.46 2.51 6.01
N ARG A 125 5.97 3.73 5.97
CA ARG A 125 6.49 4.40 7.17
C ARG A 125 5.40 4.59 8.23
N PHE A 126 4.25 5.13 7.86
CA PHE A 126 3.12 5.32 8.77
C PHE A 126 2.72 4.00 9.45
N MET A 127 2.65 2.91 8.68
CA MET A 127 2.30 1.60 9.20
C MET A 127 3.36 1.01 10.12
N MET A 128 4.64 1.10 9.74
CA MET A 128 5.74 0.59 10.56
C MET A 128 5.85 1.35 11.88
N GLU A 129 5.82 2.68 11.84
CA GLU A 129 5.83 3.53 13.04
C GLU A 129 4.65 3.17 13.95
N SER A 130 3.44 3.10 13.38
CA SER A 130 2.24 2.76 14.15
C SER A 130 2.32 1.37 14.78
N ALA A 131 2.79 0.35 14.04
CA ALA A 131 2.89 -1.01 14.54
C ALA A 131 3.95 -1.14 15.63
N ILE A 132 5.14 -0.59 15.39
CA ILE A 132 6.29 -0.73 16.29
C ILE A 132 6.11 0.13 17.54
N PHE A 133 5.65 1.38 17.40
CA PHE A 133 5.40 2.26 18.54
C PHE A 133 4.47 1.59 19.55
N HIS A 134 3.35 1.04 19.10
CA HIS A 134 2.39 0.41 20.01
C HIS A 134 2.89 -0.92 20.60
N ALA A 135 3.73 -1.66 19.87
CA ALA A 135 4.37 -2.87 20.39
C ALA A 135 5.48 -2.57 21.43
N GLN A 136 6.08 -1.38 21.38
CA GLN A 136 7.10 -0.93 22.33
C GLN A 136 6.49 -0.25 23.56
N ASP A 137 5.45 0.57 23.37
CA ASP A 137 4.76 1.30 24.45
C ASP A 137 3.89 0.37 25.32
N HIS A 138 3.48 -0.77 24.76
CA HIS A 138 3.02 -1.94 25.50
C HIS A 138 3.93 -3.11 25.17
N PRO A 139 5.10 -3.26 25.83
CA PRO A 139 5.95 -4.41 25.57
C PRO A 139 5.11 -5.66 25.76
N LEU A 140 5.31 -6.65 24.88
CA LEU A 140 4.67 -7.98 24.86
C LEU A 140 4.87 -8.80 26.16
N ASN A 141 5.20 -8.15 27.27
CA ASN A 141 5.40 -8.71 28.59
C ASN A 141 4.07 -8.73 29.35
N LYS A 142 3.38 -9.87 29.23
CA LYS A 142 2.84 -10.54 30.42
C LYS A 142 3.66 -11.79 30.66
#